data_AF-A0A857KL48-F1
#
_entry.id   AF-A0A857KL48-F1
#
_cell.length_a   1.000
_cell.length_b   1.000
_cell.length_c   1.000
_cell.angle_alpha   90.00
_cell.angle_beta   90.00
_cell.angle_gamma   90.00
#
_symmetry.space_group_name_H-M   'P 1'
#
loop_
_entity.id
_entity.type
_entity.pdbx_description
1 polymer ?
#
loop_
_entity_poly.entity_id
_entity_poly.type
_entity_poly.pdbx_seq_one_letter_code
_entity_poly.pdbx_strand_id
1 'polypeptide(L)' 'MTATAAEDLITRAWDVAEARRLTGDHRLVQAIWALEDAIDHNTTDPGHAAQRVEAMIGELP' A
#
# COMPACT_ATOMS: atom_id res chain seq x y z
N MET A 1 -5.79 2.05 13.03
CA MET A 1 -4.81 2.77 12.18
C MET A 1 -5.29 4.20 12.02
N THR A 2 -4.41 5.19 12.03
CA THR A 2 -4.75 6.59 11.72
C THR A 2 -4.50 6.86 10.23
N ALA A 3 -5.15 7.87 9.63
CA ALA A 3 -4.87 8.28 8.25
C ALA A 3 -3.36 8.52 8.04
N THR A 4 -2.72 9.24 8.97
CA THR A 4 -1.26 9.49 8.97
C THR A 4 -0.42 8.22 8.92
N ALA A 5 -0.76 7.19 9.71
CA ALA A 5 0.00 5.94 9.68
C ALA A 5 -0.15 5.19 8.34
N ALA A 6 -1.30 5.35 7.68
CA ALA A 6 -1.57 4.74 6.39
C ALA A 6 -0.85 5.50 5.24
N GLU A 7 -0.82 6.83 5.31
CA GLU A 7 -0.06 7.71 4.41
C GLU A 7 1.46 7.42 4.49
N ASP A 8 2.00 7.23 5.70
CA ASP A 8 3.40 6.83 5.91
C ASP A 8 3.70 5.44 5.33
N LEU A 9 2.74 4.51 5.40
CA LEU A 9 2.86 3.18 4.80
C LEU A 9 2.86 3.25 3.27
N ILE A 10 1.95 4.02 2.67
CA ILE A 10 1.88 4.25 1.23
C ILE A 10 3.21 4.78 0.70
N THR A 11 3.76 5.81 1.36
CA THR A 11 5.04 6.42 0.98
C THR A 11 6.16 5.38 0.93
N ARG A 12 6.33 4.60 2.01
CA ARG A 12 7.35 3.53 2.06
C ARG A 12 7.09 2.43 1.04
N ALA A 13 5.83 2.10 0.76
CA ALA A 13 5.46 1.08 -0.21
C ALA A 13 5.82 1.51 -1.65
N TRP A 14 5.64 2.80 -1.97
CA TRP A 14 6.07 3.38 -3.23
C TRP A 14 7.60 3.39 -3.37
N ASP A 15 8.34 3.74 -2.32
CA ASP A 15 9.81 3.65 -2.32
C ASP A 15 10.29 2.24 -2.69
N VAL A 16 9.65 1.22 -2.10
CA VAL A 16 9.94 -0.19 -2.40
C VAL A 16 9.56 -0.56 -3.84
N ALA A 17 8.41 -0.11 -4.31
CA ALA A 17 7.95 -0.36 -5.67
C ALA A 17 8.87 0.28 -6.72
N GLU A 18 9.31 1.53 -6.48
CA GLU A 18 10.24 2.26 -7.33
C GLU A 18 11.62 1.59 -7.34
N ALA A 19 12.18 1.27 -6.16
CA ALA A 19 13.47 0.60 -6.05
C ALA A 19 13.51 -0.74 -6.82
N ARG A 20 12.38 -1.44 -6.88
CA ARG A 20 12.22 -2.71 -7.62
C ARG A 20 11.66 -2.54 -9.04
N ARG A 21 11.43 -1.30 -9.50
CA ARG A 21 10.82 -0.96 -10.81
C ARG A 21 9.54 -1.75 -11.10
N LEU A 22 8.69 -1.90 -10.08
CA LEU A 22 7.42 -2.60 -10.22
C LEU A 22 6.48 -1.81 -11.12
N THR A 23 5.76 -2.51 -11.99
CA THR A 23 4.77 -1.90 -12.90
C THR A 23 3.39 -1.90 -12.27
N GLY A 24 2.46 -1.16 -12.89
CA GLY A 24 1.06 -1.08 -12.45
C GLY A 24 0.39 -2.44 -12.24
N ASP A 25 0.73 -3.46 -13.02
CA ASP A 25 0.14 -4.81 -12.90
C ASP A 25 0.67 -5.61 -11.70
N HIS A 26 1.71 -5.13 -11.02
CA HIS A 26 2.29 -5.83 -9.88
C HIS A 26 1.33 -5.81 -8.68
N ARG A 27 1.20 -6.94 -7.99
CA ARG A 27 0.24 -7.09 -6.87
C ARG A 27 0.46 -6.08 -5.75
N LEU A 28 1.72 -5.72 -5.46
CA LEU A 28 2.04 -4.65 -4.52
C LEU A 28 1.49 -3.30 -4.98
N VAL A 29 1.70 -2.91 -6.25
CA VAL A 29 1.25 -1.62 -6.78
C VAL A 29 -0.27 -1.52 -6.73
N GLN A 30 -0.98 -2.59 -7.11
CA GLN A 30 -2.43 -2.69 -6.97
C GLN A 30 -2.90 -2.59 -5.51
N ALA A 31 -2.15 -3.15 -4.55
CA ALA A 31 -2.47 -3.05 -3.13
C ALA A 31 -2.24 -1.64 -2.57
N ILE A 32 -1.22 -0.93 -3.05
CA ILE A 32 -0.97 0.48 -2.69
C ILE A 32 -2.14 1.35 -3.18
N TRP A 33 -2.54 1.23 -4.44
CA TRP A 33 -3.71 1.95 -4.97
C TRP A 33 -5.00 1.65 -4.23
N ALA A 34 -5.22 0.38 -3.85
CA ALA A 34 -6.40 0.01 -3.06
C ALA A 34 -6.39 0.63 -1.65
N LEU A 35 -5.21 0.84 -1.05
CA LEU A 35 -5.07 1.52 0.23
C LEU A 35 -5.29 3.03 0.09
N GLU A 36 -4.72 3.66 -0.94
CA GLU A 36 -4.96 5.07 -1.28
C GLU A 36 -6.46 5.33 -1.47
N ASP A 37 -7.14 4.49 -2.28
CA ASP A 37 -8.57 4.59 -2.52
C ASP A 37 -9.40 4.44 -1.24
N ALA A 38 -9.01 3.51 -0.35
CA ALA A 38 -9.66 3.30 0.94
C ALA A 38 -9.57 4.51 1.87
N ILE A 39 -8.43 5.21 1.86
CA ILE A 39 -8.21 6.43 2.66
C ILE A 39 -8.98 7.59 2.05
N ASP A 40 -8.80 7.86 0.76
CA ASP A 40 -9.32 9.04 0.07
C ASP A 40 -10.84 9.06 0.03
N HIS A 41 -11.46 7.90 -0.19
CA HIS A 41 -12.91 7.78 -0.26
C HIS A 41 -13.55 7.36 1.07
N ASN A 42 -12.74 7.15 2.13
CA ASN A 42 -13.17 6.58 3.41
C ASN A 42 -14.04 5.32 3.19
N THR A 43 -13.63 4.49 2.23
CA THR A 43 -14.37 3.30 1.80
C THR A 43 -13.92 2.09 2.62
N THR A 44 -13.66 0.95 1.98
CA THR A 44 -13.26 -0.33 2.57
C THR A 44 -12.29 -0.16 3.75
N ASP A 45 -12.41 -1.00 4.79
CA ASP A 45 -11.57 -0.96 6.01
C ASP A 45 -10.08 -0.71 5.68
N PRO A 46 -9.58 0.53 5.90
CA PRO A 46 -8.21 0.89 5.55
C PRO A 46 -7.21 0.06 6.37
N GLY A 47 -7.60 -0.42 7.56
CA GLY A 47 -6.77 -1.28 8.39
C GLY A 47 -6.49 -2.64 7.75
N HIS A 48 -7.44 -3.19 6.99
CA HIS A 48 -7.22 -4.42 6.23
C HIS A 48 -6.32 -4.14 5.03
N ALA A 49 -6.60 -3.09 4.26
CA ALA A 49 -5.79 -2.72 3.10
C ALA A 49 -4.31 -2.47 3.48
N ALA A 50 -4.06 -1.81 4.62
CA ALA A 50 -2.72 -1.59 5.14
C ALA A 50 -2.00 -2.87 5.53
N GLN A 51 -2.65 -3.78 6.26
CA GLN A 51 -2.06 -5.09 6.59
C GLN A 51 -1.64 -5.87 5.34
N ARG A 52 -2.42 -5.77 4.27
CA ARG A 52 -2.10 -6.40 2.98
C ARG A 52 -0.86 -5.79 2.34
N VAL A 53 -0.73 -4.46 2.36
CA VAL A 53 0.47 -3.77 1.84
C VAL A 53 1.71 -4.14 2.67
N GLU A 54 1.63 -4.13 4.01
CA GLU A 54 2.74 -4.51 4.89
C GLU A 54 3.22 -5.94 4.65
N ALA A 55 2.29 -6.88 4.53
CA ALA A 55 2.62 -8.28 4.23
C ALA A 55 3.35 -8.40 2.88
N MET A 56 2.86 -7.74 1.83
CA MET A 56 3.50 -7.78 0.52
C MET A 56 4.89 -7.15 0.52
N ILE A 57 5.13 -6.08 1.29
CA ILE A 57 6.48 -5.50 1.42
C ILE A 57 7.44 -6.53 2.05
N GLY A 58 7.00 -7.22 3.11
CA GLY A 58 7.81 -8.22 3.82
C GLY A 58 8.06 -9.51 3.03
N GLU A 59 7.20 -9.85 2.08
CA GLU A 59 7.33 -11.03 1.21
C GLU A 59 8.28 -10.84 0.02
N LEU A 60 8.67 -9.59 -0.27
CA LEU A 60 9.53 -9.32 -1.42
C LEU A 60 11.00 -9.65 -1.11
N PRO A 61 11.68 -10.43 -1.96
CA PRO A 61 13.06 -10.89 -1.74
C PRO A 61 14.10 -9.76 -1.81
#